data_AF-A0A2I9DWS9-F1
#
_entry.id   AF-A0A2I9DWS9-F1
#
_cell.length_a   1.000
_cell.length_b   1.000
_cell.length_c   1.000
_cell.angle_alpha   90.00
_cell.angle_beta   90.00
_cell.angle_gamma   90.00
#
_symmetry.space_group_name_H-M   'P 1'
#
loop_
_entity.id
_entity.type
_entity.pdbx_description
1 polymer ?
#
loop_
_entity_poly.entity_id
_entity_poly.type
_entity_poly.pdbx_seq_one_letter_code
_entity_poly.pdbx_strand_id
1 'polypeptide(L)'
;MEITKSDILKLIELKQMDTIVAHLLTILKWDFRPAGEVRNREIRVWRQNGWNGMFYPIFRFDFNKDGHLINISDRINPAGQIMYFLFCIIFSIPWLNWIIDDFDPLFHWIEILGWAIFLGIFLLIGFKVYRMEKKIQLEQIYEILDIEVENEEPTKEWGWKKIMVRSITYPMSIFLIVVCVFAGIPQGKYFLTLCILSIIGVYLYTDLKIILEKKKTTGKQNL
;
A
#
# COMPACT_ATOMS: atom_id res chain seq x y z
N MET A 1 -28.36 -14.83 -4.00
CA MET A 1 -28.97 -13.93 -3.00
C MET A 1 -28.78 -12.50 -3.48
N GLU A 2 -29.82 -11.66 -3.50
CA GLU A 2 -29.71 -10.27 -3.98
C GLU A 2 -29.37 -9.33 -2.82
N ILE A 3 -28.25 -8.61 -2.92
CA ILE A 3 -27.79 -7.68 -1.87
C ILE A 3 -28.65 -6.42 -1.90
N THR A 4 -29.25 -6.10 -0.76
CA THR A 4 -30.12 -4.93 -0.63
C THR A 4 -29.41 -3.77 0.05
N LYS A 5 -29.98 -2.57 -0.10
CA LYS A 5 -29.53 -1.38 0.64
C LYS A 5 -29.47 -1.60 2.15
N SER A 6 -30.41 -2.36 2.73
CA SER A 6 -30.41 -2.69 4.17
C SER A 6 -29.21 -3.51 4.61
N ASP A 7 -28.67 -4.37 3.75
CA ASP A 7 -27.51 -5.18 4.09
C ASP A 7 -26.24 -4.34 4.14
N ILE A 8 -26.07 -3.43 3.18
CA ILE A 8 -24.94 -2.49 3.17
C ILE A 8 -24.98 -1.53 4.37
N LEU A 9 -26.18 -1.15 4.85
CA LEU A 9 -26.32 -0.30 6.03
C LEU A 9 -25.77 -0.94 7.31
N LYS A 10 -25.72 -2.28 7.40
CA LYS A 10 -25.13 -3.00 8.54
C LYS A 10 -23.61 -2.80 8.62
N LEU A 11 -22.96 -2.42 7.51
CA LEU A 11 -21.52 -2.15 7.46
C LEU A 11 -21.14 -0.79 8.07
N ILE A 12 -22.11 0.07 8.37
CA ILE A 12 -21.87 1.43 8.89
C ILE A 12 -22.21 1.48 10.36
N GLU A 13 -21.19 1.71 11.19
CA GLU A 13 -21.37 2.01 12.61
C GLU A 13 -21.55 3.52 12.83
N LEU A 14 -20.74 4.33 12.14
CA LEU A 14 -20.75 5.78 12.26
C LEU A 14 -21.22 6.45 10.95
N LYS A 15 -22.36 7.15 11.01
CA LYS A 15 -22.78 8.00 9.89
C LYS A 15 -21.88 9.22 9.79
N GLN A 16 -21.20 9.37 8.66
CA GLN A 16 -20.27 10.46 8.39
C GLN A 16 -20.35 10.86 6.91
N MET A 17 -20.10 12.13 6.61
CA MET A 17 -20.07 12.63 5.22
C MET A 17 -18.71 12.36 4.57
N ASP A 18 -18.70 11.97 3.30
CA ASP A 18 -17.48 11.81 2.50
C ASP A 18 -16.97 13.18 2.04
N THR A 19 -16.17 13.81 2.90
CA THR A 19 -15.54 15.11 2.68
C THR A 19 -14.10 15.10 3.16
N ILE A 20 -13.23 15.94 2.57
CA ILE A 20 -11.80 16.03 2.95
C ILE A 20 -11.64 16.24 4.46
N VAL A 21 -12.40 17.18 5.03
CA VAL A 21 -12.31 17.53 6.46
C VAL A 21 -12.74 16.36 7.34
N ALA A 22 -13.82 15.66 6.97
CA ALA A 22 -14.28 14.49 7.69
C ALA A 22 -13.21 13.40 7.72
N HIS A 23 -12.63 13.07 6.56
CA HIS A 23 -11.57 12.07 6.47
C HIS A 23 -10.30 12.48 7.22
N LEU A 24 -9.89 13.76 7.13
CA LEU A 24 -8.74 14.29 7.87
C LEU A 24 -8.96 14.17 9.39
N LEU A 25 -10.14 14.52 9.89
CA LEU A 25 -10.47 14.37 11.31
C LEU A 25 -10.48 12.90 11.73
N THR A 26 -10.99 11.99 10.90
CA THR A 26 -10.94 10.55 11.19
C THR A 26 -9.49 10.07 11.26
N ILE A 27 -8.63 10.49 10.33
CA ILE A 27 -7.19 10.18 10.34
C ILE A 27 -6.50 10.70 11.61
N LEU A 28 -6.84 11.90 12.07
CA LEU A 28 -6.24 12.48 13.28
C LEU A 28 -6.76 11.80 14.56
N LYS A 29 -8.02 11.40 14.58
CA LYS A 29 -8.66 10.74 15.74
C LYS A 29 -8.29 9.27 15.88
N TRP A 30 -7.78 8.63 14.81
CA TRP A 30 -7.51 7.19 14.78
C TRP A 30 -8.75 6.38 15.15
N ASP A 31 -9.90 6.81 14.63
CA ASP A 31 -11.19 6.18 14.87
C ASP A 31 -11.38 5.03 13.88
N PHE A 32 -11.03 3.81 14.31
CA PHE A 32 -11.08 2.59 13.49
C PHE A 32 -12.50 2.05 13.24
N ARG A 33 -13.54 2.78 13.67
CA ARG A 33 -14.93 2.39 13.47
C ARG A 33 -15.31 2.46 11.99
N PRO A 34 -16.06 1.47 11.47
CA PRO A 34 -16.63 1.53 10.14
C PRO A 34 -17.57 2.73 10.00
N ALA A 35 -17.27 3.62 9.06
CA ALA A 35 -18.01 4.84 8.84
C ALA A 35 -18.55 4.89 7.42
N GLY A 36 -19.61 5.66 7.21
CA GLY A 36 -20.22 5.75 5.89
C GLY A 36 -21.25 6.85 5.70
N GLU A 37 -21.43 7.20 4.43
CA GLU A 37 -22.39 8.18 3.95
C GLU A 37 -23.54 7.46 3.25
N VAL A 38 -24.77 7.78 3.64
CA VAL A 38 -25.99 7.19 3.05
C VAL A 38 -26.70 8.23 2.21
N ARG A 39 -26.81 7.97 0.90
CA ARG A 39 -27.61 8.75 -0.05
C ARG A 39 -28.79 7.91 -0.55
N ASN A 40 -29.62 8.48 -1.42
CA ASN A 40 -30.81 7.78 -1.92
C ASN A 40 -30.48 6.51 -2.69
N ARG A 41 -29.56 6.56 -3.66
CA ARG A 41 -29.16 5.43 -4.52
C ARG A 41 -27.68 5.08 -4.43
N GLU A 42 -27.01 5.57 -3.39
CA GLU A 42 -25.59 5.40 -3.21
C GLU A 42 -25.30 5.27 -1.72
N ILE A 43 -24.48 4.30 -1.33
CA ILE A 43 -23.91 4.22 0.01
C ILE A 43 -22.40 4.20 -0.14
N ARG A 44 -21.70 4.98 0.68
CA ARG A 44 -20.24 4.96 0.77
C ARG A 44 -19.85 4.40 2.12
N VAL A 45 -18.92 3.46 2.15
CA VAL A 45 -18.43 2.83 3.36
C VAL A 45 -16.91 2.86 3.35
N TRP A 46 -16.32 3.17 4.49
CA TRP A 46 -14.88 3.11 4.69
C TRP A 46 -14.55 2.65 6.10
N ARG A 47 -13.37 2.05 6.25
CA ARG A 47 -12.87 1.59 7.54
C ARG A 47 -11.36 1.80 7.63
N GLN A 48 -10.94 2.45 8.71
CA GLN A 48 -9.52 2.52 9.06
C GLN A 48 -9.09 1.24 9.76
N ASN A 49 -7.84 0.85 9.56
CA ASN A 49 -7.15 -0.14 10.37
C ASN A 49 -5.66 0.26 10.52
N GLY A 50 -4.91 -0.48 11.33
CA GLY A 50 -3.50 -0.17 11.60
C GLY A 50 -2.57 -0.26 10.38
N TRP A 51 -2.99 -0.92 9.29
CA TRP A 51 -2.20 -1.09 8.08
C TRP A 51 -2.47 -0.02 7.03
N ASN A 52 -3.74 0.33 6.86
CA ASN A 52 -4.18 1.33 5.90
C ASN A 52 -4.05 2.75 6.45
N GLY A 53 -4.10 2.92 7.78
CA GLY A 53 -4.00 4.18 8.51
C GLY A 53 -4.77 5.31 7.83
N MET A 54 -4.03 6.13 7.09
CA MET A 54 -4.52 7.32 6.40
C MET A 54 -4.90 7.12 4.92
N PHE A 55 -4.61 5.97 4.34
CA PHE A 55 -4.76 5.64 2.92
C PHE A 55 -5.85 4.58 2.66
N TYR A 56 -6.81 4.44 3.56
CA TYR A 56 -7.92 3.51 3.39
C TYR A 56 -8.76 3.83 2.14
N PRO A 57 -9.30 2.80 1.47
CA PRO A 57 -10.26 2.94 0.40
C PRO A 57 -11.64 3.34 0.95
N ILE A 58 -12.40 4.03 0.10
CA ILE A 58 -13.83 4.27 0.25
C ILE A 58 -14.52 3.41 -0.79
N PHE A 59 -15.35 2.48 -0.35
CA PHE A 59 -16.19 1.67 -1.22
C PHE A 59 -17.52 2.36 -1.45
N ARG A 60 -17.93 2.47 -2.71
CA ARG A 60 -19.18 3.06 -3.17
C ARG A 60 -20.06 1.95 -3.73
N PHE A 61 -21.22 1.80 -3.14
CA PHE A 61 -22.28 0.88 -3.51
C PHE A 61 -23.38 1.67 -4.21
N ASP A 62 -23.58 1.42 -5.50
CA ASP A 62 -24.66 2.04 -6.27
C ASP A 62 -25.87 1.09 -6.33
N PHE A 63 -27.07 1.65 -6.20
CA PHE A 63 -28.33 0.88 -6.18
C PHE A 63 -29.26 1.27 -7.33
N ASN A 64 -30.06 0.32 -7.79
CA ASN A 64 -31.16 0.58 -8.72
C ASN A 64 -32.35 1.27 -8.02
N LYS A 65 -33.46 1.45 -8.74
CA LYS A 65 -34.68 2.08 -8.19
C LYS A 65 -35.33 1.23 -7.09
N ASP A 66 -35.17 -0.09 -7.18
CA ASP A 66 -35.78 -1.07 -6.28
C ASP A 66 -34.90 -1.34 -5.05
N GLY A 67 -33.71 -0.73 -4.98
CA GLY A 67 -32.81 -0.83 -3.83
C GLY A 67 -31.83 -2.01 -3.89
N HIS A 68 -31.70 -2.67 -5.04
CA HIS A 68 -30.71 -3.73 -5.29
C HIS A 68 -29.37 -3.14 -5.73
N LEU A 69 -28.29 -3.76 -5.26
CA LEU A 69 -26.93 -3.40 -5.62
C LEU A 69 -26.68 -3.65 -7.13
N ILE A 70 -26.20 -2.63 -7.84
CA ILE A 70 -25.84 -2.74 -9.27
C ILE A 70 -24.34 -2.67 -9.50
N ASN A 71 -23.60 -2.00 -8.62
CA ASN A 71 -22.19 -1.76 -8.82
C ASN A 71 -21.48 -1.48 -7.49
N ILE A 72 -20.25 -1.97 -7.38
CA ILE A 72 -19.30 -1.62 -6.32
C ILE A 72 -18.10 -0.98 -7.00
N SER A 73 -17.82 0.26 -6.62
CA SER A 73 -16.61 0.97 -7.03
C SER A 73 -15.85 1.43 -5.80
N ASP A 74 -14.60 1.86 -5.99
CA ASP A 74 -13.76 2.32 -4.90
C ASP A 74 -12.92 3.52 -5.32
N ARG A 75 -12.48 4.26 -4.31
CA ARG A 75 -11.48 5.32 -4.46
C ARG A 75 -10.69 5.48 -3.18
N ILE A 76 -9.48 6.00 -3.26
CA ILE A 76 -8.74 6.40 -2.06
C ILE A 76 -9.47 7.56 -1.37
N ASN A 77 -9.45 7.61 -0.04
CA ASN A 77 -10.02 8.75 0.66
C ASN A 77 -9.29 10.05 0.27
N PRO A 78 -10.01 11.17 0.12
CA PRO A 78 -9.45 12.38 -0.48
C PRO A 78 -8.38 13.05 0.41
N ALA A 79 -8.47 12.90 1.74
CA ALA A 79 -7.42 13.37 2.64
C ALA A 79 -6.13 12.55 2.48
N GLY A 80 -6.23 11.23 2.39
CA GLY A 80 -5.13 10.32 2.11
C GLY A 80 -4.45 10.62 0.78
N GLN A 81 -5.22 10.97 -0.26
CA GLN A 81 -4.66 11.39 -1.55
C GLN A 81 -3.77 12.64 -1.43
N ILE A 82 -4.24 13.67 -0.71
CA ILE A 82 -3.47 14.90 -0.46
C ILE A 82 -2.20 14.57 0.33
N MET A 83 -2.33 13.76 1.38
CA MET A 83 -1.19 13.39 2.21
C MET A 83 -0.16 12.54 1.45
N TYR A 84 -0.59 11.68 0.54
CA TYR A 84 0.32 10.91 -0.31
C TYR A 84 1.17 11.83 -1.20
N PHE A 85 0.54 12.87 -1.76
CA PHE A 85 1.25 13.89 -2.53
C PHE A 85 2.24 14.68 -1.64
N LEU A 86 1.84 15.07 -0.42
CA LEU A 86 2.73 15.72 0.54
C LEU A 86 3.92 14.83 0.92
N PHE A 87 3.70 13.52 1.10
CA PHE A 87 4.80 12.59 1.34
C PHE A 87 5.75 12.49 0.15
N CYS A 88 5.26 12.54 -1.10
CA CYS A 88 6.13 12.60 -2.27
C CYS A 88 6.99 13.88 -2.26
N ILE A 89 6.43 15.03 -1.87
CA ILE A 89 7.18 16.28 -1.74
C ILE A 89 8.26 16.14 -0.66
N ILE A 90 7.87 15.75 0.56
CA ILE A 90 8.79 15.60 1.70
C ILE A 90 9.91 14.60 1.37
N PHE A 91 9.55 13.47 0.76
CA PHE A 91 10.50 12.46 0.29
C PHE A 91 11.50 13.01 -0.73
N SER A 92 11.09 14.00 -1.52
CA SER A 92 11.93 14.61 -2.56
C SER A 92 12.90 15.65 -2.02
N ILE A 93 12.63 16.30 -0.87
CA ILE A 93 13.45 17.38 -0.32
C ILE A 93 14.94 17.01 -0.24
N PRO A 94 15.35 15.86 0.36
CA PRO A 94 16.77 15.52 0.48
C PRO A 94 17.49 15.39 -0.87
N TRP A 95 16.77 15.03 -1.92
CA TRP A 95 17.31 14.83 -3.27
C TRP A 95 17.40 16.12 -4.08
N LEU A 96 16.61 17.14 -3.71
CA LEU A 96 16.47 18.38 -4.46
C LEU A 96 17.14 19.58 -3.76
N ASN A 97 17.94 19.33 -2.73
CA ASN A 97 18.65 20.39 -2.00
C ASN A 97 19.55 21.25 -2.92
N TRP A 98 20.14 20.65 -3.96
CA TRP A 98 20.97 21.34 -4.93
C TRP A 98 20.23 22.45 -5.71
N ILE A 99 18.90 22.38 -5.85
CA ILE A 99 18.10 23.43 -6.49
C ILE A 99 18.27 24.79 -5.79
N ILE A 100 18.56 24.78 -4.50
CA ILE A 100 18.70 25.99 -3.67
C ILE A 100 20.12 26.55 -3.76
N ASP A 101 21.13 25.68 -3.89
CA ASP A 101 22.54 26.07 -3.80
C ASP A 101 23.15 26.46 -5.15
N ASP A 102 22.95 25.63 -6.20
CA ASP A 102 23.48 25.85 -7.54
C ASP A 102 22.56 25.20 -8.58
N PHE A 103 21.80 26.01 -9.32
CA PHE A 103 20.83 25.49 -10.29
C PHE A 103 21.51 25.12 -11.61
N ASP A 104 22.30 24.05 -11.60
CA ASP A 104 22.80 23.41 -12.82
C ASP A 104 22.44 21.90 -12.86
N PRO A 105 21.32 21.55 -13.52
CA PRO A 105 20.86 20.17 -13.62
C PRO A 105 21.87 19.23 -14.31
N LEU A 106 22.79 19.74 -15.14
CA LEU A 106 23.79 18.91 -15.82
C LEU A 106 24.88 18.43 -14.85
N PHE A 107 25.18 19.18 -13.79
CA PHE A 107 26.12 18.74 -12.75
C PHE A 107 25.48 17.77 -11.76
N HIS A 108 24.16 17.84 -11.56
CA HIS A 108 23.41 17.03 -10.59
C HIS A 108 22.61 15.87 -11.21
N TRP A 109 23.01 15.41 -12.40
CA TRP A 109 22.26 14.38 -13.13
C TRP A 109 22.20 13.04 -12.37
N ILE A 110 23.19 12.72 -11.52
CA ILE A 110 23.21 11.50 -10.71
C ILE A 110 22.16 11.57 -9.60
N GLU A 111 22.04 12.72 -8.96
CA GLU A 111 21.06 13.01 -7.91
C GLU A 111 19.64 13.01 -8.49
N ILE A 112 19.44 13.59 -9.68
CA ILE A 112 18.17 13.56 -10.41
C ILE A 112 17.79 12.12 -10.79
N LEU A 113 18.73 11.35 -11.34
CA LEU A 113 18.49 9.95 -11.69
C LEU A 113 18.17 9.10 -10.46
N GLY A 114 18.93 9.29 -9.39
CA GLY A 114 18.68 8.65 -8.10
C GLY A 114 17.28 8.98 -7.59
N TRP A 115 16.93 10.26 -7.52
CA TRP A 115 15.61 10.72 -7.13
C TRP A 115 14.50 10.07 -7.96
N ALA A 116 14.63 10.06 -9.29
CA ALA A 116 13.63 9.47 -10.18
C ALA A 116 13.43 7.96 -9.90
N ILE A 117 14.52 7.22 -9.70
CA ILE A 117 14.47 5.79 -9.36
C ILE A 117 13.81 5.58 -7.99
N PHE A 118 14.24 6.33 -6.97
CA PHE A 118 13.73 6.18 -5.60
C PHE A 118 12.27 6.59 -5.46
N LEU A 119 11.88 7.69 -6.11
CA LEU A 119 10.50 8.11 -6.17
C LEU A 119 9.66 7.09 -6.94
N GLY A 120 10.14 6.58 -8.07
CA GLY A 120 9.47 5.52 -8.82
C GLY A 120 9.22 4.26 -7.98
N ILE A 121 10.24 3.80 -7.25
CA ILE A 121 10.12 2.68 -6.31
C ILE A 121 9.09 2.99 -5.22
N PHE A 122 9.18 4.17 -4.59
CA PHE A 122 8.26 4.60 -3.55
C PHE A 122 6.81 4.56 -4.05
N LEU A 123 6.56 5.10 -5.24
CA LEU A 123 5.24 5.11 -5.88
C LEU A 123 4.72 3.69 -6.16
N LEU A 124 5.59 2.81 -6.68
CA LEU A 124 5.24 1.42 -6.98
C LEU A 124 4.88 0.63 -5.71
N ILE A 125 5.63 0.82 -4.62
CA ILE A 125 5.34 0.19 -3.34
C ILE A 125 4.01 0.70 -2.80
N GLY A 126 3.82 2.03 -2.75
CA GLY A 126 2.57 2.63 -2.27
C GLY A 126 1.35 2.11 -3.03
N PHE A 127 1.44 2.05 -4.35
CA PHE A 127 0.37 1.53 -5.20
C PHE A 127 0.08 0.04 -4.95
N LYS A 128 1.11 -0.77 -4.79
CA LYS A 128 0.96 -2.20 -4.50
C LYS A 128 0.33 -2.44 -3.13
N VAL A 129 0.75 -1.70 -2.11
CA VAL A 129 0.18 -1.76 -0.76
C VAL A 129 -1.29 -1.35 -0.79
N TYR A 130 -1.62 -0.24 -1.44
CA TYR A 130 -3.01 0.21 -1.58
C TYR A 130 -3.90 -0.84 -2.26
N ARG A 131 -3.45 -1.43 -3.38
CA ARG A 131 -4.20 -2.48 -4.10
C ARG A 131 -4.44 -3.72 -3.24
N MET A 132 -3.44 -4.12 -2.46
CA MET A 132 -3.55 -5.27 -1.56
C MET A 132 -4.56 -5.01 -0.45
N GLU A 133 -4.45 -3.87 0.21
CA GLU A 133 -5.36 -3.46 1.29
C GLU A 133 -6.80 -3.35 0.81
N LYS A 134 -7.00 -2.76 -0.37
CA LYS A 134 -8.30 -2.72 -1.04
C LYS A 134 -8.88 -4.12 -1.23
N LYS A 135 -8.09 -5.08 -1.73
CA LYS A 135 -8.56 -6.45 -1.97
C LYS A 135 -9.01 -7.10 -0.66
N ILE A 136 -8.20 -6.98 0.40
CA ILE A 136 -8.49 -7.54 1.73
C ILE A 136 -9.80 -6.97 2.29
N GLN A 137 -9.99 -5.65 2.24
CA GLN A 137 -11.23 -5.05 2.76
C GLN A 137 -12.46 -5.43 1.95
N LEU A 138 -12.32 -5.56 0.63
CA LEU A 138 -13.43 -6.00 -0.22
C LEU A 138 -13.83 -7.44 0.09
N GLU A 139 -12.87 -8.35 0.30
CA GLU A 139 -13.12 -9.72 0.77
C GLU A 139 -13.88 -9.72 2.11
N GLN A 140 -13.44 -8.91 3.08
CA GLN A 140 -14.13 -8.77 4.37
C GLN A 140 -15.56 -8.25 4.23
N ILE A 141 -15.79 -7.30 3.33
CA ILE A 141 -17.14 -6.80 3.04
C ILE A 141 -18.01 -7.92 2.46
N TYR A 142 -17.47 -8.72 1.53
CA TYR A 142 -18.22 -9.84 0.96
C TYR A 142 -18.56 -10.92 1.99
N GLU A 143 -17.62 -11.22 2.89
CA GLU A 143 -17.84 -12.15 4.00
C GLU A 143 -18.94 -11.65 4.95
N ILE A 144 -18.92 -10.36 5.34
CA ILE A 144 -19.96 -9.78 6.21
C ILE A 144 -21.34 -9.78 5.54
N LEU A 145 -21.37 -9.63 4.21
CA LEU A 145 -22.60 -9.66 3.42
C LEU A 145 -23.05 -11.09 3.06
N ASP A 146 -22.32 -12.11 3.54
CA ASP A 146 -22.57 -13.53 3.26
C ASP A 146 -22.72 -13.82 1.76
N ILE A 147 -21.90 -13.14 0.96
CA ILE A 147 -21.85 -13.36 -0.48
C ILE A 147 -20.93 -14.55 -0.69
N GLU A 148 -21.50 -15.68 -1.13
CA GLU A 148 -20.72 -16.84 -1.59
C GLU A 148 -19.81 -16.39 -2.74
N VAL A 149 -18.55 -16.11 -2.43
CA VAL A 149 -17.50 -15.93 -3.43
C VAL A 149 -17.15 -17.33 -3.91
N GLU A 150 -17.89 -17.82 -4.91
CA GLU A 150 -17.51 -19.01 -5.67
C GLU A 150 -16.10 -18.76 -6.24
N ASN A 151 -15.12 -19.46 -5.67
CA ASN A 151 -13.67 -19.37 -5.92
C ASN A 151 -12.94 -18.25 -5.15
N GLU A 152 -12.61 -18.49 -3.89
CA GLU A 152 -11.27 -18.18 -3.39
C GLU A 152 -10.93 -19.12 -2.23
N GLU A 153 -9.93 -19.99 -2.43
CA GLU A 153 -9.30 -20.74 -1.33
C GLU A 153 -8.94 -19.78 -0.20
N PRO A 154 -9.08 -20.15 1.08
CA PRO A 154 -8.87 -19.27 2.22
C PRO A 154 -7.59 -18.47 2.02
N THR A 155 -7.74 -17.17 1.75
CA THR A 155 -6.64 -16.34 1.27
C THR A 155 -5.58 -16.33 2.35
N LYS A 156 -4.43 -16.90 1.99
CA LYS A 156 -3.27 -17.13 2.86
C LYS A 156 -2.77 -15.77 3.37
N GLU A 157 -3.31 -15.28 4.47
CA GLU A 157 -2.91 -14.04 5.17
C GLU A 157 -1.37 -13.97 5.35
N TRP A 158 -0.77 -15.14 5.56
CA TRP A 158 0.68 -15.34 5.67
C TRP A 158 1.47 -15.09 4.38
N GLY A 159 0.84 -15.19 3.20
CA GLY A 159 1.45 -14.91 1.90
C GLY A 159 1.55 -13.41 1.63
N TRP A 160 0.50 -12.65 1.94
CA TRP A 160 0.43 -11.21 1.66
C TRP A 160 1.37 -10.38 2.54
N LYS A 161 1.44 -10.69 3.85
CA LYS A 161 2.43 -10.08 4.76
C LYS A 161 3.87 -10.28 4.25
N LYS A 162 4.20 -11.45 3.69
CA LYS A 162 5.51 -11.72 3.09
C LYS A 162 5.75 -10.91 1.81
N ILE A 163 4.74 -10.77 0.95
CA ILE A 163 4.86 -9.98 -0.28
C ILE A 163 5.10 -8.50 0.04
N MET A 164 4.44 -7.98 1.07
CA MET A 164 4.61 -6.60 1.53
C MET A 164 6.03 -6.37 2.09
N VAL A 165 6.47 -7.21 3.02
CA VAL A 165 7.83 -7.13 3.59
C VAL A 165 8.87 -7.19 2.48
N ARG A 166 8.72 -8.08 1.50
CA ARG A 166 9.64 -8.17 0.35
C ARG A 166 9.63 -6.93 -0.52
N SER A 167 8.46 -6.32 -0.73
CA SER A 167 8.32 -5.12 -1.58
C SER A 167 9.03 -3.91 -0.99
N ILE A 168 9.19 -3.85 0.34
CA ILE A 168 9.96 -2.80 1.03
C ILE A 168 11.43 -3.19 1.15
N THR A 169 11.72 -4.42 1.57
CA THR A 169 13.08 -4.83 1.94
C THR A 169 13.97 -5.04 0.72
N TYR A 170 13.43 -5.44 -0.44
CA TYR A 170 14.24 -5.62 -1.65
C TYR A 170 14.78 -4.29 -2.20
N PRO A 171 13.95 -3.24 -2.41
CA PRO A 171 14.49 -1.94 -2.83
C PRO A 171 15.41 -1.31 -1.81
N MET A 172 15.13 -1.48 -0.51
CA MET A 172 16.03 -1.03 0.56
C MET A 172 17.38 -1.76 0.52
N SER A 173 17.38 -3.06 0.24
CA SER A 173 18.61 -3.85 0.05
C SER A 173 19.42 -3.34 -1.13
N ILE A 174 18.77 -3.07 -2.27
CA ILE A 174 19.41 -2.51 -3.47
C ILE A 174 20.00 -1.13 -3.15
N PHE A 175 19.26 -0.25 -2.49
CA PHE A 175 19.75 1.06 -2.06
C PHE A 175 21.00 0.96 -1.21
N LEU A 176 21.00 0.11 -0.19
CA LEU A 176 22.15 -0.03 0.70
C LEU A 176 23.37 -0.62 -0.04
N ILE A 177 23.16 -1.50 -1.01
CA ILE A 177 24.24 -1.96 -1.91
C ILE A 177 24.81 -0.78 -2.71
N VAL A 178 23.96 0.07 -3.30
CA VAL A 178 24.39 1.26 -4.05
C VAL A 178 25.17 2.22 -3.14
N VAL A 179 24.67 2.53 -1.95
CA VAL A 179 25.36 3.39 -0.97
C VAL A 179 26.71 2.80 -0.58
N CYS A 180 26.78 1.49 -0.38
CA CYS A 180 28.04 0.81 -0.07
C CYS A 180 29.06 0.96 -1.20
N VAL A 181 28.65 0.77 -2.45
CA VAL A 181 29.52 0.81 -3.63
C VAL A 181 30.00 2.24 -3.94
N PHE A 182 29.09 3.21 -3.92
CA PHE A 182 29.40 4.58 -4.38
C PHE A 182 29.82 5.55 -3.27
N ALA A 183 29.49 5.28 -2.01
CA ALA A 183 29.88 6.15 -0.90
C ALA A 183 30.79 5.43 0.11
N GLY A 184 30.45 4.20 0.49
CA GLY A 184 31.20 3.45 1.51
C GLY A 184 32.64 3.10 1.08
N ILE A 185 32.79 2.47 -0.10
CA ILE A 185 34.09 2.06 -0.64
C ILE A 185 35.00 3.27 -0.95
N PRO A 186 34.54 4.33 -1.63
CA PRO A 186 35.40 5.47 -1.94
C PRO A 186 35.87 6.27 -0.72
N GLN A 187 35.08 6.28 0.36
CA GLN A 187 35.44 6.95 1.62
C GLN A 187 36.34 6.10 2.54
N GLY A 188 36.79 4.92 2.08
CA GLY A 188 37.65 4.03 2.87
C GLY A 188 36.97 3.33 4.04
N LYS A 189 35.63 3.35 4.12
CA LYS A 189 34.83 2.77 5.22
C LYS A 189 34.60 1.27 5.01
N TYR A 190 35.65 0.53 4.67
CA TYR A 190 35.56 -0.87 4.22
C TYR A 190 34.91 -1.81 5.23
N PHE A 191 35.22 -1.68 6.52
CA PHE A 191 34.65 -2.53 7.55
C PHE A 191 33.13 -2.35 7.68
N LEU A 192 32.67 -1.09 7.70
CA LEU A 192 31.24 -0.76 7.76
C LEU A 192 30.51 -1.28 6.51
N THR A 193 31.11 -1.07 5.32
CA THR A 193 30.58 -1.60 4.06
C THR A 193 30.48 -3.12 4.07
N LEU A 194 31.49 -3.82 4.56
CA LEU A 194 31.49 -5.28 4.64
C LEU A 194 30.39 -5.81 5.55
N CYS A 195 30.17 -5.18 6.71
CA CYS A 195 29.09 -5.54 7.63
C CYS A 195 27.70 -5.35 6.99
N ILE A 196 27.47 -4.21 6.35
CA ILE A 196 26.19 -3.90 5.70
C ILE A 196 25.91 -4.88 4.55
N LEU A 197 26.88 -5.11 3.68
CA LEU A 197 26.75 -6.05 2.55
C LEU A 197 26.54 -7.48 3.02
N SER A 198 27.16 -7.88 4.13
CA SER A 198 26.98 -9.22 4.73
C SER A 198 25.56 -9.42 5.26
N ILE A 199 25.01 -8.44 5.98
CA ILE A 199 23.62 -8.49 6.49
C ILE A 199 22.63 -8.58 5.33
N ILE A 200 22.81 -7.75 4.29
CA ILE A 200 21.96 -7.76 3.09
C ILE A 200 22.09 -9.08 2.34
N GLY A 201 23.31 -9.59 2.18
CA GLY A 201 23.59 -10.85 1.50
C GLY A 201 22.90 -12.03 2.18
N VAL A 202 22.98 -12.12 3.51
CA VAL A 202 22.29 -13.16 4.30
C VAL A 202 20.77 -13.04 4.14
N TYR A 203 20.22 -11.82 4.23
CA TYR A 203 18.79 -11.59 4.05
C TYR A 203 18.30 -12.03 2.65
N LEU A 204 18.95 -11.55 1.58
CA LEU A 204 18.55 -11.87 0.20
C LEU A 204 18.70 -13.37 -0.08
N TYR A 205 19.80 -13.98 0.37
CA TYR A 205 20.04 -15.41 0.20
C TYR A 205 18.96 -16.26 0.89
N THR A 206 18.66 -15.96 2.16
CA THR A 206 17.67 -16.72 2.94
C THR A 206 16.27 -16.56 2.35
N ASP A 207 15.87 -15.35 1.94
CA ASP A 207 14.54 -15.12 1.38
C ASP A 207 14.38 -15.77 -0.01
N LEU A 208 15.40 -15.71 -0.87
CA LEU A 208 15.43 -16.42 -2.16
C LEU A 208 15.37 -17.94 -1.99
N LYS A 209 16.11 -18.50 -1.02
CA LYS A 209 16.08 -19.93 -0.71
C LYS A 209 14.66 -20.39 -0.34
N ILE A 210 13.97 -19.64 0.51
CA ILE A 210 12.59 -19.93 0.93
C ILE A 210 11.61 -19.91 -0.26
N ILE A 211 11.83 -19.03 -1.25
CA ILE A 211 11.02 -18.97 -2.48
C ILE A 211 11.24 -20.22 -3.34
N LEU A 212 12.51 -20.59 -3.54
CA LEU A 212 12.89 -21.72 -4.38
C LEU A 212 12.43 -23.07 -3.80
N GLU A 213 12.52 -23.24 -2.48
CA GLU A 213 12.04 -24.45 -1.79
C GLU A 213 10.52 -24.61 -1.85
N LYS A 214 9.76 -23.50 -1.78
CA LYS A 214 8.30 -23.53 -1.96
C LYS A 214 7.87 -23.91 -3.38
N LYS A 215 8.58 -23.45 -4.41
CA LYS A 215 8.25 -23.78 -5.81
C LYS A 215 8.44 -25.27 -6.10
N LYS A 216 9.41 -25.93 -5.44
CA LYS A 216 9.64 -27.38 -5.51
C LYS A 216 8.56 -28.23 -4.83
N THR A 217 7.93 -27.73 -3.78
CA THR A 217 6.89 -28.47 -3.04
C THR A 217 5.53 -28.40 -3.75
N THR A 218 5.17 -27.26 -4.36
CA THR A 218 3.96 -27.14 -5.18
C THR A 218 4.05 -27.92 -6.50
N GLY A 219 5.25 -28.04 -7.10
CA GLY A 219 5.46 -28.86 -8.29
C GLY A 219 5.43 -30.38 -8.06
N LYS A 220 5.52 -30.84 -6.80
CA LYS A 220 5.43 -32.28 -6.45
C LYS A 220 4.01 -32.75 -6.13
N GLN A 221 3.04 -31.84 -5.97
CA GLN A 221 1.63 -32.18 -5.73
C GLN A 221 0.81 -32.29 -7.03
N ASN A 222 1.41 -31.94 -8.19
CA ASN A 222 0.78 -32.00 -9.51
C ASN A 222 1.41 -33.09 -10.42
N LEU A 223 1.92 -34.18 -9.84
CA LEU A 223 2.41 -35.37 -10.54
C LEU A 223 1.77 -36.62 -9.96
#